data_AF-A0AAN8G2B7-F1
#
_entry.id   AF-A0AAN8G2B7-F1
#
_cell.length_a   1.000
_cell.length_b   1.000
_cell.length_c   1.000
_cell.angle_alpha   90.00
_cell.angle_beta   90.00
_cell.angle_gamma   90.00
#
_symmetry.space_group_name_H-M   'P 1'
#
loop_
_entity.id
_entity.type
_entity.pdbx_description
1 polymer ?
#
loop_
_entity_poly.entity_id
_entity_poly.type
_entity_poly.pdbx_seq_one_letter_code
_entity_poly.pdbx_strand_id
1 'polypeptide(L)'
;MDPAHRNALVMLFQQHQNQLLQVQQALDVRRRVRRRQRRVRAIWVRQWINRRPQLGLYDRLMVELRNEDPRAFKNFMRMPPVELPFFDFGAMILIFTLRNIDRY
;
A
#
# COMPACT_ATOMS: atom_id res chain seq x y z
N MET A 1 27.91 -48.45 31.65
CA MET A 1 27.21 -47.15 31.63
C MET A 1 25.89 -47.31 32.35
N ASP A 2 25.67 -46.59 33.43
CA ASP A 2 24.43 -46.60 34.20
C ASP A 2 23.26 -46.10 33.32
N PRO A 3 22.14 -46.84 33.20
CA PRO A 3 20.94 -46.40 32.47
C PRO A 3 20.47 -44.99 32.85
N ALA A 4 20.62 -44.60 34.12
CA ALA A 4 20.21 -43.28 34.60
C ALA A 4 21.00 -42.15 33.92
N HIS A 5 22.31 -42.34 33.74
CA HIS A 5 23.19 -41.36 33.11
C HIS A 5 22.88 -41.20 31.61
N ARG A 6 22.61 -42.31 30.90
CA ARG A 6 22.20 -42.27 29.49
C ARG A 6 20.90 -41.50 29.31
N ASN A 7 19.92 -41.72 30.18
CA ASN A 7 18.63 -41.03 30.12
C ASN A 7 18.77 -39.53 30.44
N ALA A 8 19.60 -39.16 31.40
CA ALA A 8 19.91 -37.77 31.70
C ALA A 8 20.52 -37.04 30.49
N LEU A 9 21.47 -37.68 29.79
CA LEU A 9 22.07 -37.11 28.58
C LEU A 9 21.06 -36.92 27.45
N VAL A 10 20.16 -37.89 27.24
CA VAL A 10 19.08 -37.77 26.24
C VAL A 10 18.12 -36.64 26.60
N MET A 11 17.76 -36.50 27.88
CA MET A 11 16.90 -35.40 28.34
C MET A 11 17.56 -34.03 28.14
N LEU A 12 18.84 -33.89 28.47
CA LEU A 12 19.58 -32.64 28.25
C LEU A 12 19.66 -32.27 26.76
N PHE A 13 19.91 -33.26 25.91
CA PHE A 13 19.94 -33.06 24.46
C PHE A 13 18.56 -32.64 23.93
N GLN A 14 17.50 -33.32 24.35
CA GLN A 14 16.13 -32.97 23.97
C GLN A 14 15.74 -31.56 24.45
N GLN A 15 16.12 -31.20 25.67
CA GLN A 15 15.88 -29.88 26.22
C GLN A 15 16.60 -28.80 25.39
N HIS A 16 17.86 -29.04 25.03
CA HIS A 16 18.61 -28.13 24.18
C HIS A 16 17.97 -27.96 22.80
N GLN A 17 17.53 -29.06 22.16
CA GLN A 17 16.81 -29.00 20.89
C GLN A 17 15.53 -28.17 20.98
N ASN A 18 14.75 -28.36 22.06
CA ASN A 18 13.54 -27.59 22.31
C ASN A 18 13.84 -26.08 22.48
N GLN A 19 14.92 -25.75 23.19
CA GLN A 19 15.36 -24.35 23.35
C GLN A 19 15.72 -23.70 22.02
N LEU A 20 16.46 -24.40 21.15
CA LEU A 20 16.82 -23.88 19.83
C LEU A 20 15.57 -23.63 18.95
N LEU A 21 14.60 -24.53 19.01
CA LEU A 21 13.35 -24.40 18.27
C LEU A 21 12.54 -23.16 18.72
N GLN A 22 12.44 -22.94 20.04
CA GLN A 22 11.74 -21.78 20.59
C GLN A 22 12.38 -20.46 20.15
N VAL A 23 13.71 -20.39 20.12
CA VAL A 23 14.45 -19.22 19.65
C VAL A 23 14.18 -18.94 18.17
N GLN A 24 14.20 -19.97 17.32
CA GLN A 24 13.86 -19.83 15.89
C GLN A 24 12.45 -19.28 15.69
N GLN A 25 11.47 -19.85 16.38
CA GLN A 25 10.08 -19.38 16.31
C GLN A 25 9.95 -17.91 16.72
N ALA A 26 10.60 -17.50 17.81
CA ALA A 26 10.59 -16.12 18.28
C ALA A 26 11.21 -15.16 17.24
N LEU A 27 12.31 -15.55 16.60
CA LEU A 27 12.94 -14.77 15.53
C LEU A 27 12.03 -14.65 14.30
N ASP A 28 11.34 -15.72 13.92
CA ASP A 28 10.43 -15.71 12.78
C ASP A 28 9.21 -14.82 13.00
N VAL A 29 8.62 -14.84 14.19
CA VAL A 29 7.56 -13.91 14.57
C VAL A 29 8.05 -12.46 14.47
N ARG A 30 9.24 -12.16 15.01
CA ARG A 30 9.84 -10.82 14.92
C ARG A 30 10.09 -10.39 13.46
N ARG A 31 10.55 -11.29 12.60
CA ARG A 31 10.74 -11.04 11.16
C ARG A 31 9.41 -10.75 10.46
N ARG A 32 8.36 -11.54 10.73
CA ARG A 32 7.02 -11.36 10.16
C ARG A 32 6.41 -10.01 10.54
N VAL A 33 6.49 -9.63 11.82
CA VAL A 33 6.01 -8.33 12.31
C VAL A 33 6.76 -7.18 11.63
N ARG A 34 8.10 -7.25 11.55
CA ARG A 34 8.91 -6.21 10.90
C ARG A 34 8.58 -6.07 9.40
N ARG A 35 8.37 -7.19 8.69
CA ARG A 35 7.94 -7.18 7.27
C ARG A 35 6.57 -6.51 7.11
N ARG A 36 5.61 -6.83 7.97
CA ARG A 36 4.27 -6.22 7.96
C ARG A 36 4.34 -4.71 8.19
N GLN A 37 5.12 -4.26 9.18
CA GLN A 37 5.30 -2.84 9.47
C GLN A 37 5.95 -2.08 8.30
N ARG A 38 6.95 -2.69 7.63
CA ARG A 38 7.57 -2.09 6.43
C ARG A 38 6.57 -1.91 5.28
N ARG A 39 5.68 -2.89 5.05
CA ARG A 39 4.62 -2.78 4.02
C ARG A 39 3.65 -1.63 4.31
N VAL A 40 3.31 -1.39 5.58
CA VAL A 40 2.42 -0.28 5.97
C VAL A 40 3.05 1.09 5.69
N ARG A 41 4.38 1.20 5.73
CA ARG A 41 5.12 2.46 5.49
C ARG A 41 5.30 2.81 4.00
N ALA A 42 4.79 1.99 3.07
CA ALA A 42 4.96 2.19 1.63
C ALA A 42 3.83 3.00 0.96
N ILE A 43 2.91 3.58 1.74
CA ILE A 43 1.79 4.35 1.19
C ILE A 43 2.17 5.83 1.14
N TRP A 44 2.64 6.30 -0.03
CA TRP A 44 2.93 7.72 -0.29
C TRP A 44 1.67 8.58 -0.44
N VAL A 45 0.52 7.94 -0.67
CA VAL A 45 -0.76 8.61 -0.87
C VAL A 45 -1.57 8.57 0.43
N ARG A 46 -1.86 9.74 1.02
CA ARG A 46 -2.68 9.80 2.24
C ARG A 46 -4.05 9.19 1.99
N GLN A 47 -4.56 8.37 2.92
CA GLN A 47 -5.82 7.62 2.77
C GLN A 47 -7.04 8.49 2.38
N TRP A 48 -7.07 9.75 2.76
CA TRP A 48 -8.15 10.68 2.38
C TRP A 48 -8.10 11.10 0.90
N ILE A 49 -6.95 10.99 0.22
CA ILE A 49 -6.82 11.25 -1.22
C ILE A 49 -7.54 10.15 -2.03
N ASN A 50 -7.61 8.92 -1.51
CA ASN A 50 -8.38 7.83 -2.14
C ASN A 50 -9.91 8.07 -2.12
N ARG A 51 -10.39 9.06 -1.34
CA ARG A 51 -11.81 9.44 -1.30
C ARG A 51 -12.21 10.44 -2.39
N ARG A 52 -11.24 10.98 -3.16
CA ARG A 52 -11.50 11.99 -4.21
C ARG A 52 -12.50 11.53 -5.28
N PRO A 53 -12.48 10.27 -5.76
CA PRO A 53 -13.48 9.80 -6.73
C PRO A 53 -14.91 9.74 -6.16
N GLN A 54 -15.05 9.58 -4.84
CA GLN A 54 -16.36 9.45 -4.17
C GLN A 54 -16.97 10.81 -3.81
N LEU A 55 -16.14 11.83 -3.63
CA LEU A 55 -16.56 13.21 -3.33
C LEU A 55 -16.57 14.09 -4.59
N GLY A 56 -16.75 13.47 -5.75
CA GLY A 56 -16.67 14.04 -7.11
C GLY A 56 -17.74 15.06 -7.46
N LEU A 57 -18.02 16.02 -6.56
CA LEU A 57 -18.70 17.27 -6.93
C LEU A 57 -17.89 17.99 -8.01
N TYR A 58 -16.57 17.92 -7.93
CA TYR A 58 -15.65 18.53 -8.89
C TYR A 58 -15.83 17.98 -10.31
N ASP A 59 -15.90 16.66 -10.50
CA ASP A 59 -15.98 16.07 -11.85
C ASP A 59 -17.29 16.44 -12.55
N ARG A 60 -18.42 16.44 -11.83
CA ARG A 60 -19.71 16.87 -12.38
C ARG A 60 -19.74 18.38 -12.62
N LEU A 61 -19.29 19.17 -11.65
CA LEU A 61 -19.23 20.63 -11.74
C LEU A 61 -18.33 21.10 -12.89
N MET A 62 -17.22 20.40 -13.18
CA MET A 62 -16.33 20.74 -14.30
C MET A 62 -16.96 20.43 -15.65
N VAL A 63 -17.74 19.35 -15.77
CA VAL A 63 -18.48 19.03 -17.00
C VAL A 63 -19.61 20.03 -17.22
N GLU A 64 -20.38 20.34 -16.18
CA GLU A 64 -21.47 21.32 -16.23
C GLU A 64 -20.93 22.72 -16.56
N LEU A 65 -19.89 23.20 -15.88
CA LEU A 65 -19.27 24.50 -16.16
C LEU A 65 -18.64 24.58 -17.55
N ARG A 66 -18.06 23.49 -18.06
CA ARG A 66 -17.51 23.47 -19.42
C ARG A 66 -18.61 23.62 -20.47
N ASN A 67 -19.77 23.00 -20.25
CA ASN A 67 -20.87 22.98 -21.21
C ASN A 67 -21.77 24.22 -21.13
N GLU A 68 -22.00 24.78 -19.93
CA GLU A 68 -22.94 25.88 -19.72
C GLU A 68 -22.28 27.27 -19.69
N ASP A 69 -21.10 27.42 -19.07
CA ASP A 69 -20.43 28.73 -18.95
C ASP A 69 -18.88 28.63 -19.00
N PRO A 70 -18.30 28.72 -20.20
CA PRO A 70 -16.85 28.72 -20.41
C PRO A 70 -16.10 29.87 -19.71
N ARG A 71 -16.78 30.99 -19.40
CA ARG A 71 -16.16 32.13 -18.68
C ARG A 71 -16.06 31.84 -17.19
N ALA A 72 -17.11 31.28 -16.60
CA ALA A 72 -17.08 30.80 -15.21
C ALA A 72 -16.07 29.65 -15.03
N PHE A 73 -15.96 28.74 -16.02
CA PHE A 73 -14.92 27.72 -16.06
C PHE A 73 -13.51 28.33 -16.02
N LYS A 74 -13.23 29.34 -16.85
CA LYS A 74 -11.93 30.05 -16.85
C LYS A 74 -11.65 30.76 -15.52
N ASN A 75 -12.66 31.33 -14.88
CA ASN A 75 -12.51 31.97 -13.56
C ASN A 75 -12.19 30.95 -12.46
N PHE A 76 -12.83 29.78 -12.53
CA PHE A 76 -12.65 28.71 -11.54
C PHE A 76 -11.32 27.97 -11.72
N MET A 77 -11.00 27.57 -12.96
CA MET A 77 -9.77 26.83 -13.30
C MET A 77 -8.55 27.73 -13.47
N ARG A 78 -8.74 29.06 -13.58
CA ARG A 78 -7.72 30.05 -13.95
C ARG A 78 -6.95 29.72 -15.24
N MET A 79 -7.49 28.82 -16.05
CA MET A 79 -6.94 28.35 -17.32
C MET A 79 -8.05 28.41 -18.36
N PRO A 80 -7.81 29.00 -19.55
CA PRO A 80 -8.78 28.92 -20.63
C PRO A 80 -8.99 27.46 -21.04
N PRO A 81 -10.19 27.06 -21.51
CA PRO A 81 -10.41 25.77 -22.14
C PRO A 81 -9.68 25.77 -23.49
N VAL A 82 -8.36 25.66 -23.43
CA VAL A 82 -7.54 25.36 -24.60
C VAL A 82 -7.89 23.92 -24.97
N GLU A 83 -8.35 23.76 -26.21
CA GLU A 83 -8.78 22.51 -26.83
C GLU A 83 -7.64 21.49 -26.83
N LEU A 84 -7.40 20.85 -25.68
CA LEU A 84 -6.52 19.71 -25.58
C LEU A 84 -7.40 18.47 -25.56
N PRO A 85 -7.50 17.73 -26.68
CA PRO A 85 -8.33 16.53 -26.80
C PRO A 85 -7.86 15.34 -25.94
N PHE A 86 -6.96 15.57 -24.97
CA PHE A 86 -6.30 14.53 -24.17
C PHE A 86 -6.54 14.65 -22.66
N PHE A 87 -7.27 15.67 -22.17
CA PHE A 87 -7.62 15.79 -20.76
C PHE A 87 -8.91 15.04 -20.40
N ASP A 88 -9.01 13.77 -20.77
CA ASP A 88 -9.80 12.82 -20.01
C ASP A 88 -8.96 12.39 -18.80
N PHE A 89 -9.25 12.97 -17.63
CA PHE A 89 -8.58 12.63 -16.37
C PHE A 89 -8.64 11.12 -16.05
N GLY A 90 -9.62 10.40 -16.61
CA GLY A 90 -9.69 8.94 -16.58
C GLY A 90 -8.47 8.25 -17.22
N ALA A 91 -7.96 8.76 -18.35
CA ALA A 91 -6.79 8.22 -19.02
C ALA A 91 -5.48 8.49 -18.23
N MET A 92 -5.39 9.64 -17.56
CA MET A 92 -4.24 9.97 -16.71
C MET A 92 -4.17 9.08 -15.46
N ILE A 93 -5.31 8.75 -14.86
CA ILE A 93 -5.37 7.78 -13.76
C ILE A 93 -4.98 6.39 -14.25
N LEU A 94 -5.43 5.96 -15.44
CA LEU A 94 -5.06 4.65 -16.01
C LEU A 94 -3.55 4.56 -16.30
N ILE A 95 -2.94 5.60 -16.88
CA ILE A 95 -1.49 5.64 -17.17
C ILE A 95 -0.67 5.61 -15.87
N PHE A 96 -1.07 6.35 -14.84
CA PHE A 96 -0.35 6.37 -13.56
C PHE A 96 -0.47 5.04 -12.78
N THR A 97 -1.58 4.32 -13.00
CA THR A 97 -1.84 3.01 -12.39
C THR A 97 -1.12 1.88 -13.13
N LEU A 98 -1.14 1.88 -14.47
CA LEU A 98 -0.45 0.89 -15.30
C LEU A 98 1.08 1.03 -15.21
N ARG A 99 1.62 2.25 -15.15
CA ARG A 99 3.08 2.49 -15.00
C ARG A 99 3.63 2.12 -13.62
N ASN A 100 2.77 1.81 -12.64
CA ASN A 100 3.15 1.36 -11.29
C ASN A 100 3.02 -0.16 -11.08
N ILE A 101 2.45 -0.90 -12.05
CA ILE A 101 2.29 -2.36 -11.96
C ILE A 101 3.56 -3.11 -12.37
N ASP A 102 4.40 -2.55 -13.25
CA ASP A 102 5.64 -3.19 -13.72
C ASP A 102 6.83 -3.09 -12.74
N ARG A 103 6.59 -2.74 -11.47
CA ARG A 103 7.63 -2.66 -10.42
C ARG A 103 7.31 -3.48 -9.16
N TYR A 104 6.55 -4.56 -9.31
CA TYR A 104 6.38 -5.60 -8.28
C TYR A 104 6.57 -7.01 -8.85
#